data_AF-A0A0A6CZ52-F1
#
_entry.id   AF-A0A0A6CZ52-F1
#
_cell.length_a   1.000
_cell.length_b   1.000
_cell.length_c   1.000
_cell.angle_alpha   90.00
_cell.angle_beta   90.00
_cell.angle_gamma   90.00
#
_symmetry.space_group_name_H-M   'P 1'
#
loop_
_entity.id
_entity.type
_entity.pdbx_description
1 polymer ?
#
loop_
_entity_poly.entity_id
_entity_poly.type
_entity_poly.pdbx_seq_one_letter_code
_entity_poly.pdbx_strand_id
1 'polypeptide(L)'
;MSGRWIGVEGMVLDVTPAGEPGQFRLAMQWDLDHKGVFDARAVGDTIVFTRDGVREILRPTNGDATGLKYLAGKTDCLTVKTGEGYCRRGSTR
;
A
#
# COMPACT_ATOMS: atom_id res chain seq x y z
N MET A 1 4.93 -3.64 -8.71
CA MET A 1 4.24 -3.01 -7.57
C MET A 1 4.16 -1.47 -7.67
N SER A 2 4.91 -0.81 -8.56
CA SER A 2 4.79 0.64 -8.77
C SER A 2 3.40 1.07 -9.23
N GLY A 3 3.03 2.33 -8.98
CA GLY A 3 1.77 2.94 -9.36
C GLY A 3 0.90 3.36 -8.17
N ARG A 4 -0.29 3.87 -8.49
CA ARG A 4 -1.25 4.42 -7.52
C ARG A 4 -2.33 3.41 -7.13
N TRP A 5 -2.64 3.35 -5.84
CA TRP A 5 -3.52 2.37 -5.21
C TRP A 5 -4.60 3.04 -4.35
N ILE A 6 -5.83 2.56 -4.58
CA ILE A 6 -7.17 2.84 -4.04
C ILE A 6 -7.51 2.38 -2.62
N GLY A 7 -7.45 3.18 -1.55
CA GLY A 7 -7.95 2.81 -0.23
C GLY A 7 -9.40 3.27 0.06
N VAL A 8 -9.87 3.05 1.28
CA VAL A 8 -11.18 3.57 1.75
C VAL A 8 -11.09 5.02 2.17
N GLU A 9 -12.20 5.75 2.13
CA GLU A 9 -12.31 7.08 2.78
C GLU A 9 -11.23 8.09 2.37
N GLY A 10 -10.76 8.02 1.11
CA GLY A 10 -9.73 8.93 0.59
C GLY A 10 -8.29 8.45 0.83
N MET A 11 -8.08 7.32 1.50
CA MET A 11 -6.79 6.67 1.61
C MET A 11 -6.21 6.37 0.23
N VAL A 12 -4.91 6.60 0.09
CA VAL A 12 -4.19 6.41 -1.15
C VAL A 12 -2.75 6.02 -0.89
N LEU A 13 -2.20 5.21 -1.77
CA LEU A 13 -0.80 4.86 -1.79
C LEU A 13 -0.25 5.04 -3.20
N ASP A 14 0.82 5.83 -3.34
CA ASP A 14 1.58 5.98 -4.57
C ASP A 14 2.98 5.37 -4.37
N VAL A 15 3.30 4.37 -5.18
CA VAL A 15 4.57 3.64 -5.14
C VAL A 15 5.40 4.04 -6.36
N THR A 16 6.44 4.85 -6.15
CA THR A 16 7.33 5.29 -7.23
C THR A 16 8.74 4.72 -7.03
N PRO A 17 9.42 4.26 -8.10
CA PRO A 17 10.84 3.90 -8.01
C PRO A 17 11.69 5.09 -7.54
N ALA A 18 12.74 4.83 -6.76
CA ALA A 18 13.65 5.84 -6.27
C ALA A 18 15.10 5.38 -6.42
N GLY A 19 15.98 6.20 -7.00
CA GLY A 19 17.41 5.88 -7.08
C GLY A 19 17.70 4.54 -7.76
N GLU A 20 18.14 3.56 -6.96
CA GLU A 20 18.58 2.24 -7.41
C GLU A 20 17.44 1.22 -7.57
N PRO A 21 17.64 0.14 -8.36
CA PRO A 21 16.68 -0.95 -8.44
C PRO A 21 16.26 -1.50 -7.07
N GLY A 22 14.95 -1.58 -6.87
CA GLY A 22 14.35 -2.07 -5.62
C GLY A 22 14.23 -1.01 -4.51
N GLN A 23 14.69 0.22 -4.72
CA GLN A 23 14.35 1.35 -3.85
C GLN A 23 13.09 2.06 -4.37
N PHE A 24 12.24 2.48 -3.43
CA PHE A 24 10.97 3.13 -3.71
C PHE A 24 10.73 4.30 -2.77
N ARG A 25 9.90 5.23 -3.24
CA ARG A 25 9.27 6.26 -2.44
C ARG A 25 7.79 5.92 -2.32
N LEU A 26 7.27 5.89 -1.10
CA LEU A 26 5.86 5.62 -0.81
C LEU A 26 5.20 6.91 -0.33
N ALA A 27 4.38 7.54 -1.17
CA ALA A 27 3.52 8.64 -0.74
C ALA A 27 2.15 8.07 -0.36
N MET A 28 1.76 8.19 0.90
CA MET A 28 0.55 7.53 1.41
C MET A 28 -0.26 8.39 2.37
N GLN A 29 -1.58 8.21 2.32
CA GLN A 29 -2.53 8.56 3.37
C GLN A 29 -3.20 7.27 3.82
N TRP A 30 -2.96 6.87 5.06
CA TRP A 30 -3.35 5.54 5.57
C TRP A 30 -4.52 5.55 6.55
N ASP A 31 -4.99 6.74 6.92
CA ASP A 31 -6.26 7.00 7.59
C ASP A 31 -6.68 8.46 7.34
N LEU A 32 -7.69 8.95 8.06
CA LEU A 32 -8.23 10.30 7.87
C LEU A 32 -7.29 11.42 8.33
N ASP A 33 -6.40 11.13 9.28
CA ASP A 33 -5.60 12.13 9.98
C ASP A 33 -4.13 12.10 9.54
N HIS A 34 -3.67 10.97 9.03
CA HIS A 34 -2.26 10.73 8.79
C HIS A 34 -1.91 10.49 7.32
N LYS A 35 -0.86 11.20 6.90
CA LYS A 35 -0.24 11.11 5.57
C LYS A 35 1.26 11.36 5.66
N GLY A 36 2.01 10.83 4.73
CA GLY A 36 3.46 10.97 4.72
C GLY A 36 4.11 10.43 3.45
N VAL A 37 5.42 10.63 3.36
CA VAL A 37 6.23 10.08 2.28
C VAL A 37 7.44 9.36 2.88
N PHE A 38 7.61 8.08 2.54
CA PHE A 38 8.59 7.20 3.16
C PHE A 38 9.53 6.61 2.12
N ASP A 39 10.80 6.48 2.47
CA ASP A 39 11.74 5.67 1.70
C ASP A 39 11.51 4.20 2.04
N ALA A 40 11.58 3.37 1.01
CA ALA A 40 11.23 1.96 1.11
C ALA A 40 12.11 1.10 0.20
N ARG A 41 12.16 -0.20 0.51
CA ARG A 41 12.95 -1.16 -0.25
C ARG A 41 12.20 -2.45 -0.50
N ALA A 42 12.30 -2.98 -1.71
CA ALA A 42 11.80 -4.31 -2.03
C ALA A 42 12.59 -5.38 -1.27
N VAL A 43 11.85 -6.32 -0.70
CA VAL A 43 12.35 -7.55 -0.08
C VAL A 43 11.46 -8.69 -0.56
N GLY A 44 11.96 -9.46 -1.53
CA GLY A 44 11.14 -10.45 -2.23
C GLY A 44 9.99 -9.79 -2.99
N ASP A 45 8.76 -10.22 -2.71
CA ASP A 45 7.51 -9.67 -3.25
C ASP A 45 6.91 -8.56 -2.38
N THR A 46 7.57 -8.19 -1.27
CA THR A 46 7.12 -7.15 -0.34
C THR A 46 7.94 -5.88 -0.47
N ILE A 47 7.44 -4.79 0.12
CA ILE A 47 8.17 -3.55 0.32
C ILE A 47 8.25 -3.27 1.82
N VAL A 48 9.46 -3.04 2.33
CA VAL A 48 9.72 -2.70 3.74
C VAL A 48 10.03 -1.21 3.84
N PHE A 49 9.43 -0.54 4.83
CA PHE A 49 9.65 0.88 5.12
C PHE A 49 9.59 1.15 6.62
N THR A 50 10.04 2.32 7.05
CA THR A 50 9.91 2.74 8.47
C THR A 50 8.92 3.89 8.57
N ARG A 51 7.93 3.76 9.45
CA ARG A 51 6.92 4.76 9.75
C ARG A 51 6.79 4.88 11.26
N ASP A 52 6.93 6.11 11.78
CA ASP A 52 6.87 6.39 13.22
C ASP A 52 7.82 5.52 14.06
N GLY A 53 9.01 5.23 13.53
CA GLY A 53 10.00 4.36 14.17
C GLY A 53 9.69 2.85 14.09
N VAL A 54 8.57 2.46 13.50
CA VAL A 54 8.16 1.07 13.32
C VAL A 54 8.54 0.59 11.92
N ARG A 55 9.15 -0.61 11.85
CA ARG A 55 9.40 -1.28 10.58
C ARG A 55 8.12 -1.93 10.07
N GLU A 56 7.56 -1.37 9.02
CA GLU A 56 6.32 -1.80 8.37
C GLU A 56 6.61 -2.64 7.12
N ILE A 57 5.64 -3.49 6.74
CA ILE A 57 5.72 -4.34 5.55
C ILE A 57 4.47 -4.14 4.71
N LEU A 58 4.65 -3.61 3.50
CA LEU A 58 3.63 -3.55 2.47
C LEU A 58 3.70 -4.82 1.62
N ARG A 59 2.61 -5.59 1.58
CA ARG A 59 2.58 -6.89 0.90
C ARG A 59 1.41 -7.03 -0.07
N PRO A 60 1.55 -7.87 -1.12
CA PRO A 60 0.42 -8.26 -1.98
C PRO A 60 -0.70 -8.92 -1.18
N THR A 61 -1.94 -8.66 -1.59
CA THR A 61 -3.14 -9.27 -1.01
C THR A 61 -4.33 -9.17 -1.97
N ASN A 62 -5.51 -9.58 -1.50
CA ASN A 62 -6.79 -9.30 -2.12
C ASN A 62 -7.64 -8.41 -1.20
N GLY A 63 -8.71 -7.84 -1.73
CA GLY A 63 -9.58 -6.91 -1.04
C GLY A 63 -10.28 -7.53 0.17
N ASP A 64 -10.64 -8.81 0.12
CA ASP A 64 -11.30 -9.49 1.23
C ASP A 64 -10.37 -9.64 2.44
N ALA A 65 -9.10 -9.97 2.20
CA ALA A 65 -8.09 -10.10 3.25
C ALA A 65 -7.66 -8.76 3.88
N THR A 66 -8.01 -7.62 3.30
CA THR A 66 -7.78 -6.30 3.93
C THR A 66 -8.71 -6.04 5.12
N GLY A 67 -9.86 -6.73 5.18
CA GLY A 67 -10.95 -6.44 6.13
C GLY A 67 -11.80 -5.21 5.77
N LEU A 68 -11.56 -4.57 4.62
CA LEU A 68 -12.23 -3.35 4.19
C LEU A 68 -13.34 -3.66 3.17
N LYS A 69 -14.61 -3.48 3.57
CA LYS A 69 -15.79 -3.80 2.74
C LYS A 69 -15.78 -3.15 1.36
N TYR A 70 -15.26 -1.93 1.25
CA TYR A 70 -15.16 -1.22 -0.03
C TYR A 70 -14.22 -1.91 -1.03
N LEU A 71 -13.21 -2.63 -0.52
CA LEU A 71 -12.24 -3.36 -1.32
C LEU A 71 -12.69 -4.80 -1.63
N ALA A 72 -13.72 -5.31 -0.95
CA ALA A 72 -14.17 -6.70 -1.07
C ALA A 72 -14.40 -7.15 -2.53
N GLY A 73 -13.92 -8.36 -2.82
CA GLY A 73 -13.88 -8.99 -4.13
C GLY A 73 -12.74 -8.51 -5.06
N LYS A 74 -12.03 -7.43 -4.76
CA LYS A 74 -10.88 -7.00 -5.61
C LYS A 74 -9.71 -7.95 -5.43
N THR A 75 -8.97 -8.22 -6.51
CA THR A 75 -7.91 -9.25 -6.52
C THR A 75 -6.50 -8.68 -6.57
N ASP A 76 -6.34 -7.41 -6.93
CA ASP A 76 -5.05 -6.74 -7.07
C ASP A 76 -4.95 -5.61 -6.05
N CYS A 77 -4.50 -5.98 -4.85
CA CYS A 77 -4.44 -5.12 -3.69
C CYS A 77 -3.12 -5.26 -2.93
N LEU A 78 -2.82 -4.24 -2.14
CA LEU A 78 -1.72 -4.17 -1.19
C LEU A 78 -2.27 -3.90 0.20
N THR A 79 -1.58 -4.39 1.22
CA THR A 79 -1.91 -4.11 2.63
C THR A 79 -0.65 -3.99 3.46
N VAL A 80 -0.71 -3.13 4.48
CA VAL A 80 0.30 -3.07 5.54
C VAL A 80 -0.17 -3.92 6.73
N LYS A 81 -1.41 -3.69 7.16
CA LYS A 81 -2.09 -4.39 8.26
C LYS A 81 -3.58 -4.48 7.99
N THR A 82 -4.28 -5.34 8.72
CA THR A 82 -5.75 -5.40 8.66
C THR A 82 -6.33 -4.02 8.96
N GLY A 83 -7.26 -3.55 8.12
CA GLY A 83 -7.79 -2.19 8.18
C GLY A 83 -6.99 -1.15 7.38
N GLU A 84 -5.81 -1.50 6.85
CA GLU A 84 -5.00 -0.63 6.00
C GLU A 84 -4.70 -1.33 4.66
N GLY A 85 -5.53 -1.05 3.65
CA GLY A 85 -5.46 -1.71 2.34
C GLY A 85 -5.75 -0.77 1.18
N TYR A 86 -5.18 -1.10 0.02
CA TYR A 86 -5.27 -0.30 -1.21
C TYR A 86 -5.33 -1.21 -2.43
N CYS A 87 -6.24 -0.98 -3.37
CA CYS A 87 -6.35 -1.79 -4.60
C CYS A 87 -6.12 -0.96 -5.86
N ARG A 88 -5.63 -1.56 -6.95
CA ARG A 88 -5.50 -0.84 -8.22
C ARG A 88 -6.85 -0.36 -8.75
N ARG A 89 -6.84 0.82 -9.38
CA ARG A 89 -7.98 1.23 -10.21
C ARG A 89 -8.11 0.24 -11.36
N GLY A 90 -9.30 -0.34 -11.51
CA GLY A 90 -9.54 -1.41 -12.49
C GLY A 90 -9.31 -2.83 -11.98
N SER A 91 -8.94 -3.02 -10.70
CA SER A 91 -8.99 -4.36 -10.11
C SER A 91 -10.46 -4.84 -10.10
N THR A 92 -10.74 -5.78 -11.00
CA THR A 92 -12.03 -6.43 -11.19
C THR A 92 -12.33 -7.35 -10.01
N ARG A 93 -13.62 -7.56 -9.76
CA ARG A 93 -14.10 -8.67 -8.93
C ARG A 93 -14.04 -9.98 -9.71
#